data_AF-A0A0J8AZE2-F1
#
_entry.id   AF-A0A0J8AZE2-F1
#
_cell.length_a   1.000
_cell.length_b   1.000
_cell.length_c   1.000
_cell.angle_alpha   90.00
_cell.angle_beta   90.00
_cell.angle_gamma   90.00
#
_symmetry.space_group_name_H-M   'P 1'
#
loop_
_entity.id
_entity.type
_entity.pdbx_description
1 polymer ?
#
loop_
_entity_poly.entity_id
_entity_poly.type
_entity_poly.pdbx_seq_one_letter_code
_entity_poly.pdbx_strand_id
1 'polypeptide(L)'
;ELPPIQVAFPTRETVLGSLAGQLGGGGSIRFNPSHWNASTFPKEIIRDCISIRSGTLMHSKVIIGRLPVNRSVSVGEPIGWIYFGSHNFTRAAWGGIAQSASHLTINNFEIGVLVPVRQVALNVGHRLDGKTVEPDPDQVWEESLRKCPVPIPFVRPLPKYSGKTPWFPGQQSSAAD
;
A
#
# COMPACT_ATOMS: atom_id res chain seq x y z
N GLU A 1 17.43 9.45 -6.58
CA GLU A 1 16.82 8.99 -5.31
C GLU A 1 15.42 8.48 -5.60
N LEU A 2 14.95 7.47 -4.89
CA LEU A 2 13.58 6.97 -5.07
C LEU A 2 12.60 7.78 -4.24
N PRO A 3 11.36 7.96 -4.71
CA PRO A 3 10.34 8.59 -3.90
C PRO A 3 10.08 7.77 -2.61
N PRO A 4 9.68 8.41 -1.50
CA PRO A 4 9.40 7.76 -0.23
C PRO A 4 8.06 7.00 -0.27
N ILE A 5 7.97 6.01 -1.16
CA ILE A 5 6.79 5.18 -1.41
C ILE A 5 7.14 3.70 -1.25
N GLN A 6 6.11 2.93 -0.92
CA GLN A 6 6.16 1.48 -0.93
C GLN A 6 5.01 0.97 -1.78
N VAL A 7 5.27 -0.04 -2.61
CA VAL A 7 4.26 -0.66 -3.47
C VAL A 7 4.04 -2.08 -2.99
N ALA A 8 2.86 -2.34 -2.45
CA ALA A 8 2.47 -3.67 -1.99
C ALA A 8 2.05 -4.54 -3.18
N PHE A 9 2.74 -5.65 -3.40
CA PHE A 9 2.35 -6.67 -4.36
C PHE A 9 2.75 -8.04 -3.79
N PRO A 10 1.93 -9.10 -3.91
CA PRO A 10 2.24 -10.37 -3.26
C PRO A 10 3.43 -11.06 -3.92
N THR A 11 4.28 -11.68 -3.09
CA THR A 11 5.32 -12.58 -3.56
C THR A 11 4.74 -13.87 -4.13
N ARG A 12 5.54 -14.60 -4.91
CA ARG A 12 5.17 -15.95 -5.37
C ARG A 12 4.81 -16.86 -4.21
N GLU A 13 5.59 -16.83 -3.13
CA GLU A 13 5.38 -17.64 -1.93
C GLU A 13 4.07 -17.25 -1.22
N THR A 14 3.77 -15.96 -1.10
CA THR A 14 2.49 -15.48 -0.54
C THR A 14 1.31 -16.00 -1.33
N VAL A 15 1.40 -16.04 -2.68
CA VAL A 15 0.32 -16.58 -3.50
C VAL A 15 0.18 -18.08 -3.34
N LEU A 16 1.26 -18.85 -3.53
CA LEU A 16 1.22 -20.31 -3.46
C LEU A 16 0.91 -20.85 -2.05
N GLY A 17 1.32 -20.12 -1.00
CA GLY A 17 1.02 -20.46 0.39
C GLY A 17 -0.41 -20.12 0.83
N SER A 18 -1.17 -19.37 0.03
CA SER A 18 -2.56 -19.03 0.34
C SER A 18 -3.54 -20.11 -0.13
N LEU A 19 -4.62 -20.33 0.63
CA LEU A 19 -5.71 -21.22 0.21
C LEU A 19 -6.29 -20.77 -1.14
N ALA A 20 -6.52 -19.47 -1.32
CA ALA A 20 -7.02 -18.94 -2.59
C ALA A 20 -6.06 -19.21 -3.76
N GLY A 21 -4.74 -19.12 -3.55
CA GLY A 21 -3.75 -19.44 -4.57
C GLY A 21 -3.69 -20.92 -4.92
N GLN A 22 -3.86 -21.82 -3.93
CA GLN A 22 -3.97 -23.26 -4.14
C GLN A 22 -5.20 -23.63 -4.98
N LEU A 23 -6.30 -22.87 -4.83
CA LEU A 23 -7.54 -23.04 -5.58
C LEU A 23 -7.55 -22.30 -6.93
N GLY A 24 -6.40 -21.83 -7.44
CA GLY A 24 -6.32 -21.16 -8.74
C GLY A 24 -6.57 -19.63 -8.73
N GLY A 25 -6.83 -19.03 -7.56
CA GLY A 25 -7.18 -17.60 -7.43
C GLY A 25 -6.09 -16.60 -7.85
N GLY A 26 -4.84 -17.05 -8.00
CA GLY A 26 -3.70 -16.24 -8.46
C GLY A 26 -3.85 -15.66 -9.87
N GLY A 27 -4.72 -16.22 -10.73
CA GLY A 27 -4.91 -15.71 -12.10
C GLY A 27 -5.44 -14.27 -12.20
N SER A 28 -6.07 -13.77 -11.14
CA SER A 28 -6.57 -12.39 -11.03
C SER A 28 -5.47 -11.38 -10.68
N ILE A 29 -4.32 -11.84 -10.21
CA ILE A 29 -3.20 -11.00 -9.76
C ILE A 29 -2.15 -10.97 -10.84
N ARG A 30 -1.97 -9.80 -11.48
CA ARG A 30 -1.12 -9.68 -12.66
C ARG A 30 0.05 -8.74 -12.42
N PHE A 31 1.23 -9.21 -12.78
CA PHE A 31 2.46 -8.43 -12.90
C PHE A 31 3.15 -8.85 -14.19
N ASN A 32 3.70 -7.91 -14.96
CA ASN A 32 4.44 -8.24 -16.17
C ASN A 32 5.90 -8.63 -15.82
N PRO A 33 6.34 -9.87 -16.08
CA PRO A 33 7.72 -10.29 -15.81
C PRO A 33 8.78 -9.42 -16.50
N SER A 34 8.48 -8.89 -17.70
CA SER A 34 9.45 -8.05 -18.42
C SER A 34 9.76 -6.75 -17.67
N HIS A 35 8.75 -6.15 -17.01
CA HIS A 35 8.96 -4.97 -16.17
C HIS A 35 9.83 -5.33 -14.96
N TRP A 36 9.59 -6.45 -14.28
CA TRP A 36 10.39 -6.85 -13.13
C TRP A 36 11.86 -7.13 -13.51
N ASN A 37 12.09 -7.72 -14.68
CA ASN A 37 13.43 -8.08 -15.12
C ASN A 37 14.22 -6.91 -15.72
N ALA A 38 13.57 -5.79 -16.04
CA ALA A 38 14.27 -4.59 -16.49
C ALA A 38 15.23 -4.06 -15.41
N SER A 39 16.45 -3.71 -15.81
CA SER A 39 17.48 -3.17 -14.91
C SER A 39 17.10 -1.82 -14.28
N THR A 40 16.16 -1.10 -14.90
CA THR A 40 15.66 0.20 -14.47
C THR A 40 14.46 0.12 -13.53
N PHE A 41 13.92 -1.08 -13.29
CA PHE A 41 12.74 -1.24 -12.44
C PHE A 41 13.13 -1.09 -10.95
N PRO A 42 12.43 -0.24 -10.17
CA PRO A 42 12.79 0.05 -8.78
C PRO A 42 12.32 -1.08 -7.86
N LYS A 43 13.07 -2.18 -7.79
CA LYS A 43 12.72 -3.38 -7.01
C LYS A 43 12.64 -3.08 -5.50
N GLU A 44 13.45 -2.14 -5.05
CA GLU A 44 13.62 -1.74 -3.65
C GLU A 44 12.43 -0.98 -3.04
N ILE A 45 11.44 -0.53 -3.83
CA ILE A 45 10.17 0.01 -3.32
C ILE A 45 9.06 -1.05 -3.23
N ILE A 46 9.24 -2.22 -3.85
CA ILE A 46 8.24 -3.29 -3.80
C ILE A 46 8.28 -4.00 -2.44
N ARG A 47 7.10 -4.33 -1.90
CA ARG A 47 6.92 -5.01 -0.61
C ARG A 47 5.88 -6.11 -0.72
N ASP A 48 6.00 -7.13 0.11
CA ASP A 48 5.08 -8.27 0.11
C ASP A 48 3.69 -7.86 0.61
N CYS A 49 2.66 -8.19 -0.15
CA CYS A 49 1.28 -7.89 0.16
C CYS A 49 0.61 -9.13 0.78
N ILE A 50 0.60 -9.19 2.10
CA ILE A 50 0.01 -10.29 2.86
C ILE A 50 -1.34 -9.84 3.42
N SER A 51 -2.42 -10.55 3.10
CA SER A 51 -3.73 -10.23 3.67
C SER A 51 -3.76 -10.51 5.17
N ILE A 52 -4.44 -9.66 5.94
CA ILE A 52 -4.75 -9.96 7.35
C ILE A 52 -5.83 -11.06 7.48
N ARG A 53 -6.55 -11.36 6.39
CA ARG A 53 -7.53 -12.44 6.32
C ARG A 53 -6.79 -13.71 5.89
N SER A 54 -6.49 -14.55 6.88
CA SER A 54 -5.71 -15.78 6.67
C SER A 54 -6.23 -16.61 5.50
N GLY A 55 -5.31 -17.09 4.64
CA GLY A 55 -5.61 -17.90 3.47
C GLY A 55 -6.18 -17.15 2.26
N THR A 56 -6.51 -15.86 2.38
CA THR A 56 -7.09 -15.08 1.27
C THR A 56 -6.06 -14.27 0.50
N LEU A 57 -6.34 -14.03 -0.78
CA LEU A 57 -5.59 -13.13 -1.62
C LEU A 57 -6.25 -11.76 -1.72
N MET A 58 -5.43 -10.73 -1.78
CA MET A 58 -5.85 -9.34 -1.90
C MET A 58 -6.19 -9.01 -3.36
N HIS A 59 -7.44 -8.61 -3.61
CA HIS A 59 -7.85 -7.98 -4.87
C HIS A 59 -8.30 -6.51 -4.70
N SER A 60 -8.27 -5.99 -3.47
CA SER A 60 -8.53 -4.58 -3.17
C SER A 60 -7.34 -3.70 -3.54
N LYS A 61 -7.59 -2.49 -4.04
CA LYS A 61 -6.55 -1.51 -4.34
C LYS A 61 -6.68 -0.37 -3.35
N VAL A 62 -5.61 -0.18 -2.58
CA VAL A 62 -5.56 0.75 -1.45
C VAL A 62 -4.32 1.60 -1.58
N ILE A 63 -4.46 2.91 -1.36
CA ILE A 63 -3.32 3.82 -1.22
C ILE A 63 -3.43 4.49 0.14
N ILE A 64 -2.33 4.51 0.88
CA ILE A 64 -2.25 5.20 2.17
C ILE A 64 -1.25 6.34 1.98
N GLY A 65 -1.72 7.57 2.14
CA GLY A 65 -0.90 8.77 2.05
C GLY A 65 -0.82 9.49 3.39
N ARG A 66 0.40 9.86 3.79
CA ARG A 66 0.65 10.71 4.95
C ARG A 66 0.92 12.13 4.47
N LEU A 67 0.32 13.12 5.14
CA LEU A 67 0.60 14.53 4.86
C LEU A 67 1.96 14.94 5.46
N PRO A 68 2.62 15.97 4.93
CA PRO A 68 3.88 16.48 5.48
C PRO A 68 3.77 16.84 6.97
N VAL A 69 4.78 16.45 7.75
CA VAL A 69 4.86 16.60 9.21
C VAL A 69 5.11 18.07 9.63
N ASN A 70 5.53 18.93 8.71
CA ASN A 70 5.82 20.34 8.99
C ASN A 70 4.57 21.20 9.20
N ARG A 71 3.37 20.61 9.20
CA ARG A 71 2.11 21.28 9.51
C ARG A 71 1.83 21.11 11.01
N SER A 72 1.58 22.21 11.74
CA SER A 72 0.95 22.11 13.06
C SER A 72 -0.49 21.63 12.89
N VAL A 73 -0.82 20.43 13.37
CA VAL A 73 -2.13 19.81 13.18
C VAL A 73 -2.77 19.56 14.54
N SER A 74 -4.02 19.99 14.70
CA SER A 74 -4.79 19.78 15.93
C SER A 74 -5.46 18.40 15.94
N VAL A 75 -5.84 17.91 17.12
CA VAL A 75 -6.66 16.68 17.23
C VAL A 75 -7.93 16.83 16.40
N GLY A 76 -8.28 15.79 15.64
CA GLY A 76 -9.42 15.76 14.73
C GLY A 76 -9.11 16.25 13.31
N GLU A 77 -8.03 17.00 13.09
CA GLU A 77 -7.65 17.45 11.75
C GLU A 77 -7.02 16.32 10.92
N PRO A 78 -7.15 16.31 9.58
CA PRO A 78 -6.54 15.31 8.72
C PRO A 78 -5.00 15.39 8.72
N ILE A 79 -4.35 14.26 8.98
CA ILE A 79 -2.88 14.07 8.90
C ILE A 79 -2.48 13.11 7.76
N GLY A 80 -3.45 12.62 7.02
CA GLY A 80 -3.29 11.72 5.89
C GLY A 80 -4.63 11.26 5.34
N TRP A 81 -4.59 10.25 4.49
CA TRP A 81 -5.75 9.73 3.80
C TRP A 81 -5.54 8.27 3.40
N ILE A 82 -6.65 7.55 3.25
CA ILE A 82 -6.69 6.22 2.66
C ILE A 82 -7.62 6.29 1.47
N TYR A 83 -7.11 5.91 0.30
CA TYR A 83 -7.89 5.69 -0.89
C TYR A 83 -8.28 4.22 -0.99
N PHE A 84 -9.53 3.94 -1.30
CA PHE A 84 -10.02 2.61 -1.68
C PHE A 84 -10.70 2.70 -3.03
N GLY A 85 -10.33 1.83 -3.98
CA GLY A 85 -11.04 1.79 -5.25
C GLY A 85 -10.63 0.66 -6.17
N SER A 86 -10.98 0.82 -7.45
CA SER A 86 -10.75 -0.19 -8.48
C SER A 86 -9.39 -0.06 -9.20
N HIS A 87 -8.76 1.12 -9.13
CA HIS A 87 -7.55 1.46 -9.87
C HIS A 87 -6.36 0.57 -9.53
N ASN A 88 -5.97 -0.31 -10.45
CA ASN A 88 -4.64 -0.94 -10.40
C ASN A 88 -3.53 0.11 -10.54
N PHE A 89 -2.30 -0.25 -10.19
CA PHE A 89 -1.15 0.65 -10.35
C PHE A 89 -0.67 0.70 -11.82
N THR A 90 -1.51 1.27 -12.69
CA THR A 90 -1.27 1.38 -14.13
C THR A 90 -1.64 2.77 -14.65
N ARG A 91 -0.98 3.18 -15.74
CA ARG A 91 -1.32 4.44 -16.44
C ARG A 91 -2.74 4.42 -17.01
N ALA A 92 -3.27 3.27 -17.40
CA ALA A 92 -4.64 3.18 -17.94
C ALA A 92 -5.69 3.59 -16.91
N ALA A 93 -5.47 3.25 -15.63
CA ALA A 93 -6.36 3.60 -14.53
C ALA A 93 -6.16 5.05 -14.06
N TRP A 94 -4.91 5.49 -13.83
CA TRP A 94 -4.62 6.80 -13.23
C TRP A 94 -4.42 7.94 -14.24
N GLY A 95 -4.23 7.59 -15.49
CA GLY A 95 -3.96 8.50 -16.59
C GLY A 95 -2.49 8.83 -16.79
N GLY A 96 -2.21 9.41 -17.95
CA GLY A 96 -0.92 9.98 -18.32
C GLY A 96 -1.08 11.44 -18.74
N ILE A 97 -0.16 12.29 -18.28
CA ILE A 97 -0.11 13.69 -18.65
C ILE A 97 0.71 13.84 -19.94
N ALA A 98 0.19 14.57 -20.93
CA ALA A 98 0.93 14.91 -22.14
C ALA A 98 2.17 15.75 -21.83
N GLN A 99 3.19 15.75 -22.69
CA GLN A 99 4.44 16.51 -22.45
C GLN A 99 4.20 18.02 -22.23
N SER A 100 3.16 18.59 -22.83
CA SER A 100 2.73 19.98 -22.65
C SER A 100 1.93 20.23 -21.35
N ALA A 101 1.68 19.21 -20.54
CA ALA A 101 0.79 19.20 -19.39
C ALA A 101 -0.65 19.70 -19.65
N SER A 102 -1.06 19.83 -20.92
CA SER A 102 -2.34 20.42 -21.29
C SER A 102 -3.50 19.41 -21.29
N HIS A 103 -3.20 18.10 -21.32
CA HIS A 103 -4.22 17.05 -21.34
C HIS A 103 -3.81 15.86 -20.45
N LEU A 104 -4.81 15.31 -19.75
CA LEU A 104 -4.75 14.06 -19.01
C LEU A 104 -5.54 13.00 -19.77
N THR A 105 -4.90 11.91 -20.18
CA THR A 105 -5.55 10.78 -20.86
C THR A 105 -5.73 9.63 -19.90
N ILE A 106 -6.97 9.19 -19.67
CA ILE A 106 -7.35 8.03 -18.85
C ILE A 106 -8.13 7.06 -19.75
N ASN A 107 -7.79 5.77 -19.68
CA ASN A 107 -8.32 4.75 -20.61
C ASN A 107 -9.35 3.82 -19.96
N ASN A 108 -9.42 3.81 -18.62
CA ASN A 108 -10.34 2.95 -17.87
C ASN A 108 -11.42 3.77 -17.17
N PHE A 109 -12.58 3.15 -16.98
CA PHE A 109 -13.57 3.60 -16.01
C PHE A 109 -13.21 3.00 -14.66
N GLU A 110 -12.98 3.85 -13.69
CA GLU A 110 -12.55 3.45 -12.36
C GLU A 110 -13.26 4.32 -11.31
N ILE A 111 -13.50 3.78 -10.13
CA ILE A 111 -14.13 4.50 -9.03
C ILE A 111 -13.44 4.20 -7.71
N GLY A 112 -13.47 5.15 -6.80
CA GLY A 112 -13.00 4.96 -5.44
C GLY A 112 -13.45 6.07 -4.50
N VAL A 113 -13.11 5.90 -3.23
CA VAL A 113 -13.41 6.82 -2.14
C VAL A 113 -12.13 7.19 -1.41
N LEU A 114 -12.07 8.43 -0.92
CA LEU A 114 -10.97 8.93 -0.10
C LEU A 114 -11.48 9.11 1.33
N VAL A 115 -10.82 8.45 2.29
CA VAL A 115 -11.16 8.53 3.71
C VAL A 115 -10.03 9.27 4.43
N PRO A 116 -10.32 10.41 5.10
CA PRO A 116 -9.30 11.14 5.85
C PRO A 116 -8.85 10.35 7.08
N VAL A 117 -7.53 10.30 7.30
CA VAL A 117 -6.94 9.83 8.56
C VAL A 117 -6.78 11.04 9.45
N ARG A 118 -7.52 11.08 10.57
CA ARG A 118 -7.56 12.23 11.47
C ARG A 118 -6.63 12.03 12.66
N GLN A 119 -5.98 13.12 13.08
CA GLN A 119 -5.13 13.11 14.26
C GLN A 119 -5.94 12.71 15.48
N VAL A 120 -5.40 11.79 16.27
CA VAL A 120 -5.97 11.38 17.54
C VAL A 120 -5.14 11.95 18.68
N ALA A 121 -5.77 12.18 19.82
CA ALA A 121 -5.04 12.49 21.03
C ALA A 121 -4.20 11.27 21.46
N LEU A 122 -2.92 11.51 21.73
CA LEU A 122 -2.05 10.56 22.40
C LEU A 122 -2.00 10.87 23.90
N ASN A 123 -1.99 9.82 24.72
CA ASN A 123 -1.65 9.96 26.13
C ASN A 123 -0.13 10.08 26.23
N VAL A 124 0.37 11.30 26.10
CA VAL A 124 1.77 11.65 26.29
C VAL A 124 2.05 11.95 27.75
N GLY A 125 3.20 11.51 28.25
CA GLY A 125 3.63 11.81 29.61
C GLY A 125 3.99 13.29 29.80
N HIS A 126 4.21 13.65 31.06
CA HIS A 126 4.76 14.95 31.43
C HIS A 126 6.26 14.82 31.71
N ARG A 127 7.03 15.83 31.30
CA ARG A 127 8.42 16.01 31.68
C ARG A 127 8.49 16.42 33.16
N LEU A 128 9.69 16.33 33.75
CA LEU A 128 9.94 16.71 35.15
C LEU A 128 9.68 18.20 35.44
N ASP A 129 9.69 19.04 34.41
CA ASP A 129 9.33 20.47 34.48
C ASP A 129 7.81 20.72 34.30
N GLY A 130 6.99 19.67 34.29
CA GLY A 130 5.54 19.71 34.13
C GLY A 130 5.05 19.91 32.70
N LYS A 131 5.95 20.14 31.72
CA LYS A 131 5.55 20.30 30.32
C LYS A 131 5.18 18.96 29.70
N THR A 132 4.15 18.96 28.85
CA THR A 132 3.77 17.79 28.07
C THR A 132 4.90 17.41 27.10
N VAL A 133 5.19 16.11 26.98
CA VAL A 133 6.14 15.62 25.98
C VAL A 133 5.50 15.75 24.60
N GLU A 134 6.19 16.42 23.67
CA GLU A 134 5.78 16.44 22.26
C GLU A 134 5.84 15.01 21.70
N PRO A 135 4.73 14.50 21.14
CA PRO A 135 4.71 13.14 20.63
C PRO A 135 5.55 13.01 19.35
N ASP A 136 6.16 11.84 19.18
CA ASP A 136 6.79 11.47 17.92
C ASP A 136 5.74 11.48 16.79
N PRO A 137 5.92 12.27 15.71
CA PRO A 137 5.01 12.30 14.59
C PRO A 137 4.69 10.92 14.00
N ASP A 138 5.64 9.98 14.04
CA ASP A 138 5.45 8.61 13.53
C ASP A 138 4.52 7.82 14.46
N GLN A 139 4.64 8.00 15.77
CA GLN A 139 3.74 7.42 16.75
C GLN A 139 2.32 7.98 16.61
N VAL A 140 2.18 9.30 16.41
CA VAL A 140 0.88 9.95 16.14
C VAL A 140 0.25 9.35 14.90
N TRP A 141 1.03 9.22 13.82
CA TRP A 141 0.58 8.65 12.56
C TRP A 141 0.08 7.20 12.71
N GLU A 142 0.88 6.32 13.32
CA GLU A 142 0.51 4.91 13.47
C GLU A 142 -0.72 4.73 14.35
N GLU A 143 -0.83 5.49 15.45
CA GLU A 143 -2.00 5.43 16.32
C GLU A 143 -3.26 5.97 15.63
N SER A 144 -3.16 7.09 14.91
CA SER A 144 -4.27 7.64 14.11
C SER A 144 -4.73 6.66 13.03
N LEU A 145 -3.78 6.00 12.37
CA LEU A 145 -4.09 5.03 11.33
C LEU A 145 -4.74 3.77 11.92
N ARG A 146 -4.30 3.33 13.10
CA ARG A 146 -4.89 2.22 13.86
C ARG A 146 -6.31 2.53 14.35
N LYS A 147 -6.58 3.77 14.76
CA LYS A 147 -7.91 4.25 15.19
C LYS A 147 -8.81 4.67 14.03
N CYS A 148 -8.32 4.64 12.79
CA CYS A 148 -9.13 4.93 11.62
C CYS A 148 -10.26 3.89 11.51
N PRO A 149 -11.53 4.30 11.31
CA PRO A 149 -12.67 3.37 11.32
C PRO A 149 -12.69 2.41 10.13
N VAL A 150 -11.87 2.63 9.12
CA VAL A 150 -11.75 1.76 7.94
C VAL A 150 -10.58 0.79 8.10
N PRO A 151 -10.80 -0.51 7.91
CA PRO A 151 -9.76 -1.51 8.09
C PRO A 151 -8.72 -1.44 6.97
N ILE A 152 -7.45 -1.57 7.32
CA ILE A 152 -6.38 -1.79 6.35
C ILE A 152 -6.25 -3.29 6.11
N PRO A 153 -6.50 -3.78 4.89
CA PRO A 153 -6.71 -5.22 4.64
C PRO A 153 -5.42 -6.05 4.51
N PHE A 154 -4.25 -5.47 4.81
CA PHE A 154 -2.94 -6.10 4.67
C PHE A 154 -2.05 -5.84 5.89
N VAL A 155 -1.07 -6.73 6.11
CA VAL A 155 -0.11 -6.66 7.21
C VAL A 155 0.72 -5.37 7.14
N ARG A 156 0.89 -4.70 8.29
CA ARG A 156 1.74 -3.52 8.45
C ARG A 156 2.75 -3.72 9.60
N PRO A 157 4.01 -3.26 9.47
CA PRO A 157 4.61 -2.68 8.25
C PRO A 157 4.71 -3.71 7.11
N LEU A 158 4.73 -3.22 5.87
CA LEU A 158 4.80 -4.09 4.69
C LEU A 158 6.16 -4.83 4.66
N PRO A 159 6.19 -6.18 4.65
CA PRO A 159 7.45 -6.93 4.64
C PRO A 159 8.27 -6.68 3.37
N LYS A 160 9.60 -6.67 3.50
CA LYS A 160 10.50 -6.67 2.33
C LYS A 160 10.42 -8.02 1.61
N TYR A 161 10.67 -8.02 0.30
CA TYR A 161 10.76 -9.25 -0.49
C TYR A 161 11.94 -10.14 -0.08
N SER A 162 13.05 -9.55 0.39
CA SER A 162 14.23 -10.30 0.87
C SER A 162 14.75 -11.36 -0.12
N GLY A 163 14.86 -10.99 -1.40
CA GLY A 163 15.32 -11.87 -2.47
C GLY A 163 14.22 -12.67 -3.18
N LYS A 164 12.98 -12.64 -2.67
CA LYS A 164 11.81 -13.24 -3.33
C LYS A 164 11.39 -12.47 -4.58
N THR A 165 10.56 -13.10 -5.40
CA THR A 165 10.00 -12.53 -6.63
C THR A 165 8.51 -12.22 -6.47
N PRO A 166 7.97 -11.27 -7.26
CA PRO A 166 6.53 -11.08 -7.32
C PRO A 166 5.85 -12.32 -7.93
N TRP A 167 4.58 -12.50 -7.63
CA TRP A 167 3.77 -13.48 -8.35
C TRP A 167 3.63 -13.13 -9.84
N PHE A 168 3.81 -14.13 -10.71
CA PHE A 168 3.48 -14.04 -12.12
C PHE A 168 2.38 -15.07 -12.48
N PRO A 169 1.33 -14.67 -13.22
CA PRO A 169 0.31 -15.61 -13.68
C PRO A 169 0.91 -16.79 -14.46
N GLY A 170 0.31 -17.98 -14.32
CA GLY A 170 0.77 -19.20 -15.00
C GLY A 170 1.86 -19.97 -14.25
N GLN A 171 2.34 -19.48 -13.10
CA GLN A 171 3.29 -20.22 -12.24
C GLN A 171 2.61 -21.31 -11.37
N GLN A 172 1.31 -21.54 -11.56
CA GLN A 172 0.55 -22.66 -10.96
C GLN A 172 0.77 -23.94 -11.79
N SER A 173 1.95 -24.54 -11.67
CA SER A 173 2.28 -25.97 -11.88
C SER A 173 3.73 -26.14 -12.34
N SER A 174 4.55 -26.70 -11.46
CA SER A 174 5.65 -27.62 -11.81
C SER A 174 5.91 -28.56 -10.62
N ALA A 175 4.83 -29.05 -10.00
CA ALA A 175 4.89 -29.99 -8.90
C ALA A 175 3.77 -31.03 -9.09
N ALA A 176 4.01 -31.92 -10.05
CA ALA A 176 3.50 -33.28 -10.20
C ALA A 176 3.56 -33.64 -11.69
N ASP A 177 4.71 -34.18 -12.11
CA ASP A 177 4.85 -35.37 -12.97
C ASP A 177 6.22 -35.99 -12.67
#